data_AF-A0AAD9LR13-F1
#
_entry.id   AF-A0AAD9LR13-F1
#
_cell.length_a   1.000
_cell.length_b   1.000
_cell.length_c   1.000
_cell.angle_alpha   90.00
_cell.angle_beta   90.00
_cell.angle_gamma   90.00
#
_symmetry.space_group_name_H-M   'P 1'
#
loop_
_entity.id
_entity.type
_entity.pdbx_description
1 polymer ?
#
loop_
_entity_poly.entity_id
_entity_poly.type
_entity_poly.pdbx_seq_one_letter_code
_entity_poly.pdbx_strand_id
1 'polypeptide(L)'
;MVKVNFSIAGRRGARVLEEIVLENGLYLVAAYNHEFVGHAFVLSVQGPNRLIFDLERGEPVPSAEDWINFISFVRPFIIFEKE
;
A
#
# COMPACT_ATOMS: atom_id res chain seq x y z
N MET A 1 -17.39 -0.40 -15.45
CA MET A 1 -16.00 -0.09 -15.89
C MET A 1 -15.09 -1.05 -15.15
N VAL A 2 -14.44 -1.99 -15.85
CA VAL A 2 -13.57 -3.00 -15.23
C VAL A 2 -12.44 -2.24 -14.52
N LYS A 3 -12.47 -2.20 -13.19
CA LYS A 3 -11.36 -1.68 -12.38
C LYS A 3 -10.19 -2.63 -12.62
N VAL A 4 -9.35 -2.27 -13.57
CA VAL A 4 -8.18 -3.08 -13.93
C VAL A 4 -7.32 -3.14 -12.67
N ASN A 5 -7.18 -4.34 -12.11
CA ASN A 5 -6.64 -4.51 -10.77
C ASN A 5 -5.10 -4.50 -10.70
N PHE A 6 -4.42 -4.14 -11.80
CA PHE A 6 -2.99 -4.34 -11.96
C PHE A 6 -2.18 -3.16 -11.42
N SER A 7 -1.00 -3.50 -10.90
CA SER A 7 0.08 -2.58 -10.63
C SER A 7 0.45 -1.78 -11.87
N ILE A 8 0.87 -0.52 -11.70
CA ILE A 8 1.47 0.25 -12.78
C ILE A 8 2.77 -0.47 -13.16
N ALA A 9 2.78 -1.12 -14.32
CA ALA A 9 3.92 -1.87 -14.80
C ALA A 9 5.18 -1.00 -14.84
N GLY A 10 6.31 -1.55 -14.37
CA GLY A 10 7.61 -0.87 -14.40
C GLY A 10 7.94 -0.02 -13.16
N ARG A 11 6.98 0.24 -12.26
CA ARG A 11 7.24 0.94 -10.99
C ARG A 11 7.67 -0.04 -9.89
N ARG A 12 8.75 0.29 -9.18
CA ARG A 12 9.40 -0.53 -8.13
C ARG A 12 9.78 0.32 -6.92
N GLY A 13 9.90 -0.34 -5.77
CA GLY A 13 10.31 0.26 -4.51
C GLY A 13 9.15 0.85 -3.70
N ALA A 14 9.43 1.19 -2.44
CA ALA A 14 8.48 1.86 -1.57
C ALA A 14 8.06 3.26 -2.08
N ARG A 15 8.93 3.95 -2.85
CA ARG A 15 8.64 5.25 -3.49
C ARG A 15 7.34 5.28 -4.31
N VAL A 16 6.89 4.12 -4.81
CA VAL A 16 5.63 4.01 -5.55
C VAL A 16 4.45 4.47 -4.70
N LEU A 17 4.51 4.25 -3.39
CA LEU A 17 3.48 4.69 -2.46
C LEU A 17 3.36 6.21 -2.39
N GLU A 18 4.43 6.96 -2.67
CA GLU A 18 4.43 8.43 -2.72
C GLU A 18 3.98 8.97 -4.09
N GLU A 19 4.32 8.26 -5.17
CA GLU A 19 4.06 8.68 -6.56
C GLU A 19 2.60 8.44 -7.02
N ILE A 20 1.85 7.57 -6.33
CA ILE A 20 0.44 7.31 -6.65
C ILE A 20 -0.48 8.39 -6.09
N VAL A 21 -1.37 8.91 -6.93
CA VAL A 21 -2.41 9.87 -6.51
C VAL A 21 -3.53 9.09 -5.80
N LEU A 22 -3.72 9.36 -4.50
CA LEU A 22 -4.71 8.73 -3.65
C LEU A 22 -5.52 9.79 -2.90
N GLU A 23 -6.79 9.50 -2.63
CA GLU A 23 -7.62 10.30 -1.72
C GLU A 23 -7.31 9.94 -0.25
N ASN A 24 -7.69 10.83 0.68
CA ASN A 24 -7.57 10.56 2.11
C ASN A 24 -8.34 9.30 2.48
N GLY A 25 -7.71 8.40 3.24
CA GLY A 25 -8.34 7.15 3.66
C GLY A 25 -7.33 6.05 3.97
N LEU A 26 -7.87 4.85 4.15
CA LEU A 26 -7.10 3.64 4.39
C LEU A 26 -7.05 2.78 3.13
N TYR A 27 -5.90 2.17 2.87
CA TYR A 27 -5.68 1.31 1.73
C TYR A 27 -5.02 0.00 2.16
N LEU A 28 -5.47 -1.11 1.60
CA LEU A 28 -4.74 -2.38 1.59
C LEU A 28 -3.70 -2.34 0.49
N VAL A 29 -2.45 -2.59 0.84
CA VAL A 29 -1.34 -2.69 -0.10
C VAL A 29 -0.77 -4.09 -0.03
N ALA A 30 -0.59 -4.72 -1.18
CA ALA A 30 0.19 -5.95 -1.30
C ALA A 30 1.47 -5.68 -2.07
N ALA A 31 2.58 -6.22 -1.58
CA ALA A 31 3.90 -6.04 -2.14
C ALA A 31 4.73 -7.33 -2.10
N TYR A 32 5.78 -7.37 -2.91
CA TYR A 32 6.79 -8.44 -2.93
C TYR A 32 8.17 -7.86 -2.64
N ASN A 33 8.99 -8.59 -1.91
CA ASN A 33 10.40 -8.25 -1.68
C ASN A 33 11.31 -8.76 -2.83
N HIS A 34 12.63 -8.63 -2.66
CA HIS A 34 13.63 -9.08 -3.64
C HIS A 34 13.65 -10.61 -3.86
N GLU A 35 13.12 -11.38 -2.91
CA GLU A 35 13.01 -12.84 -2.95
C GLU A 35 11.61 -13.32 -3.38
N PHE A 36 10.75 -12.40 -3.86
CA PHE A 36 9.36 -12.66 -4.22
C PHE A 36 8.47 -13.15 -3.05
N VAL A 37 8.87 -12.88 -1.81
CA VAL A 37 8.02 -13.09 -0.65
C VAL A 37 6.95 -12.00 -0.64
N GLY A 38 5.68 -12.43 -0.68
CA GLY A 38 4.52 -11.54 -0.67
C GLY A 38 4.13 -11.15 0.75
N HIS A 39 3.75 -9.88 0.93
CA HIS A 39 3.23 -9.35 2.18
C HIS A 39 2.15 -8.31 1.94
N ALA A 40 1.25 -8.15 2.92
CA ALA A 40 0.18 -7.16 2.86
C ALA A 40 0.22 -6.27 4.12
N PHE A 41 0.04 -4.97 3.91
CA PHE A 41 0.07 -3.96 4.96
C PHE A 41 -0.98 -2.86 4.69
N VAL A 42 -1.22 -2.01 5.69
CA VAL A 42 -2.15 -0.89 5.57
C VAL A 42 -1.39 0.39 5.27
N LEU A 43 -1.89 1.16 4.30
CA LEU A 43 -1.42 2.51 4.01
C LEU A 43 -2.51 3.51 4.43
N SER A 44 -2.18 4.41 5.36
CA SER A 44 -3.02 5.56 5.71
C SER A 44 -2.56 6.78 4.92
N VAL A 45 -3.51 7.47 4.29
CA VAL A 45 -3.28 8.67 3.48
C VAL A 45 -4.03 9.84 4.10
N GLN A 46 -3.30 10.92 4.43
CA GLN A 46 -3.84 12.18 4.94
C GLN A 46 -3.11 13.36 4.29
N GLY A 47 -3.68 13.88 3.20
CA GLY A 47 -3.04 14.89 2.38
C GLY A 47 -1.71 14.37 1.82
N PRO A 48 -0.57 15.06 2.06
CA PRO A 48 0.74 14.56 1.65
C PRO A 48 1.27 13.44 2.54
N ASN A 49 0.71 13.24 3.74
CA ASN A 49 1.21 12.29 4.72
C ASN A 49 0.77 10.88 4.37
N ARG A 50 1.74 9.96 4.34
CA ARG A 50 1.54 8.54 4.05
C ARG A 50 2.20 7.72 5.14
N LEU A 51 1.42 6.91 5.84
CA LEU A 51 1.88 6.09 6.95
C LEU A 51 1.62 4.61 6.64
N ILE A 52 2.65 3.79 6.82
CA ILE A 52 2.59 2.33 6.61
C ILE A 52 2.37 1.67 7.97
N PHE A 53 1.37 0.81 8.07
CA PHE A 53 1.08 0.02 9.27
C PHE A 53 1.19 -1.46 8.93
N ASP A 54 2.06 -2.16 9.67
CA ASP A 54 2.30 -3.59 9.53
C ASP A 54 2.01 -4.31 10.86
N LEU A 55 1.61 -5.59 10.78
CA LEU A 55 1.14 -6.39 11.90
C LEU A 55 2.26 -6.64 12.91
N GLU A 56 2.29 -5.81 13.95
CA GLU A 56 2.71 -6.10 15.34
C GLU A 56 2.81 -4.83 16.22
N ARG A 57 2.68 -3.64 15.63
CA ARG A 57 2.77 -2.37 16.37
C ARG A 57 1.57 -1.46 16.08
N GLY A 58 1.11 -0.75 17.10
CA GLY A 58 0.16 0.36 16.94
C GLY A 58 0.78 1.60 16.27
N GLU A 59 2.09 1.58 16.02
CA GLU A 59 2.86 2.66 15.45
C GLU A 59 3.18 2.38 13.97
N PRO A 60 3.26 3.43 13.14
CA PRO A 60 3.64 3.28 11.74
C PRO A 60 5.10 2.82 11.59
N VAL A 61 5.35 2.04 10.54
CA VAL A 61 6.69 1.62 10.13
C VAL A 61 7.44 2.84 9.58
N PRO A 62 8.67 3.12 10.05
CA PRO A 62 9.41 4.32 9.65
C PRO A 62 9.82 4.31 8.18
N SER A 63 10.10 3.14 7.61
CA SER A 63 10.40 2.96 6.19
C SER A 63 10.16 1.51 5.77
N ALA A 64 9.75 1.33 4.51
CA ALA A 64 9.64 0.04 3.86
C ALA A 64 10.56 -0.05 2.61
N GLU A 65 11.49 0.89 2.45
CA GLU A 65 12.39 1.00 1.28
C GLU A 65 13.24 -0.24 1.09
N ASP A 66 13.79 -0.80 2.17
CA ASP A 66 14.68 -1.97 2.13
C ASP A 66 13.92 -3.29 1.88
N TRP A 67 12.60 -3.28 2.03
CA TRP A 67 11.78 -4.48 1.93
C TRP A 67 10.97 -4.54 0.64
N ILE A 68 10.28 -3.45 0.27
CA ILE A 68 9.39 -3.42 -0.89
C ILE A 68 10.20 -3.35 -2.18
N ASN A 69 10.13 -4.40 -3.01
CA ASN A 69 10.68 -4.40 -4.36
C ASN A 69 9.58 -4.11 -5.40
N PHE A 70 8.43 -4.77 -5.29
CA PHE A 70 7.29 -4.59 -6.20
C PHE A 70 5.98 -4.34 -5.44
N ILE A 71 5.18 -3.38 -5.90
CA ILE A 71 3.78 -3.24 -5.46
C ILE A 71 2.90 -4.09 -6.37
N SER A 72 2.11 -4.98 -5.78
CA SER A 72 1.11 -5.82 -6.47
C SER A 72 -0.19 -5.06 -6.69
N PHE A 73 -0.75 -4.49 -5.63
CA PHE A 73 -1.93 -3.63 -5.69
C PHE A 73 -1.99 -2.64 -4.54
N VAL A 74 -2.79 -1.59 -4.73
CA VAL A 74 -3.24 -0.64 -3.70
C VAL A 74 -4.75 -0.50 -3.84
N ARG A 75 -5.50 -0.79 -2.77
CA ARG A 75 -6.97 -0.83 -2.79
C ARG A 75 -7.55 -0.07 -1.60
N PRO A 76 -8.57 0.78 -1.79
CA PRO A 76 -9.22 1.43 -0.66
C PRO A 76 -9.84 0.36 0.25
N PHE A 77 -9.59 0.48 1.54
CA PHE A 77 -10.24 -0.30 2.58
C PHE A 77 -11.53 0.40 2.97
N ILE A 78 -12.66 -0.20 2.56
CA ILE A 78 -13.99 0.34 2.77
C ILE A 78 -14.72 -0.61 3.71
N ILE A 79 -15.06 -0.10 4.90
CA ILE A 79 -15.96 -0.82 5.81
C ILE A 79 -17.38 -0.48 5.37
N PHE A 80 -18.13 -1.51 5.01
CA PHE A 80 -19.57 -1.39 4.83
C PHE A 80 -20.23 -1.64 6.17
N GLU A 81 -21.11 -0.74 6.59
CA GLU A 81 -22.02 -1.04 7.69
C GLU A 81 -23.00 -2.12 7.23
N LYS A 82 -23.30 -3.05 8.12
CA LYS A 82 -24.32 -4.05 7.87
C LYS A 82 -25.68 -3.35 8.00
N GLU A 83 -26.48 -3.39 6.94
CA GLU A 83 -27.90 -2.98 6.97
C GLU A 83 -28.70 -3.77 8.02
#